data_AF-A0AAD8HAR8-F1
#
_entry.id   AF-A0AAD8HAR8-F1
#
_cell.length_a   1.000
_cell.length_b   1.000
_cell.length_c   1.000
_cell.angle_alpha   90.00
_cell.angle_beta   90.00
_cell.angle_gamma   90.00
#
_symmetry.space_group_name_H-M   'P 1'
#
loop_
_entity.id
_entity.type
_entity.pdbx_description
1 polymer ?
#
loop_
_entity_poly.entity_id
_entity_poly.type
_entity_poly.pdbx_seq_one_letter_code
_entity_poly.pdbx_strand_id
1 'polypeptide(L)'
;MRNASDLTTLCTTSIIPLDLNAFILKMELDTSYLANVSLDKIIDERFAKTSKSRQTAINVVLWNEEMGQWLDYWIDANSLARVYLPQTSSLCGFNHLTQTMIWWRKFLKALRVQAFSVMQGLQLL
;
A
#
# COMPACT_ATOMS: atom_id res chain seq x y z
N MET A 1 7.44 -10.85 16.66
CA MET A 1 7.92 -11.87 17.61
C MET A 1 8.45 -11.12 18.81
N ARG A 2 7.96 -11.41 20.03
CA ARG A 2 8.38 -10.64 21.23
C ARG A 2 9.80 -10.92 21.64
N ASN A 3 10.29 -12.13 21.36
CA ASN A 3 11.65 -12.53 21.59
C ASN A 3 12.21 -13.23 20.35
N ALA A 4 13.24 -12.66 19.73
CA ALA A 4 13.81 -13.17 18.50
C ALA A 4 14.37 -14.60 18.59
N SER A 5 14.79 -15.03 19.79
CA SER A 5 15.34 -16.37 20.01
C SER A 5 14.28 -17.40 20.41
N ASP A 6 13.02 -17.00 20.60
CA ASP A 6 11.94 -17.86 21.06
C ASP A 6 10.72 -17.78 20.15
N LEU A 7 10.59 -18.79 19.29
CA LEU A 7 9.48 -18.93 18.34
C LEU A 7 8.11 -19.06 19.01
N THR A 8 8.03 -19.46 20.29
CA THR A 8 6.75 -19.52 21.01
C THR A 8 6.15 -18.12 21.23
N THR A 9 6.96 -17.08 21.10
CA THR A 9 6.54 -15.67 21.22
C THR A 9 6.06 -15.05 19.90
N LEU A 10 5.84 -15.86 18.88
CA LEU A 10 5.35 -15.44 17.57
C LEU A 10 3.85 -15.09 17.65
N CYS A 11 3.52 -13.83 17.32
CA CYS A 11 2.15 -13.30 17.35
C CYS A 11 1.89 -12.48 16.08
N THR A 12 1.77 -13.16 14.94
CA THR A 12 1.54 -12.52 13.63
C THR A 12 0.21 -11.80 13.54
N THR A 13 -0.82 -12.28 14.24
CA THR A 13 -2.15 -11.65 14.28
C THR A 13 -2.18 -10.32 15.01
N SER A 14 -1.14 -10.02 15.81
CA SER A 14 -0.98 -8.70 16.43
C SER A 14 -0.26 -7.71 15.51
N ILE A 15 0.29 -8.12 14.36
CA ILE A 15 1.07 -7.27 13.47
C ILE A 15 0.18 -6.82 12.29
N ILE A 16 0.24 -5.53 11.95
CA ILE A 16 -0.29 -4.96 10.70
C ILE A 16 0.86 -4.90 9.71
N PRO A 17 0.90 -5.80 8.70
CA PRO A 17 2.00 -5.85 7.75
C PRO A 17 1.85 -4.77 6.69
N LEU A 18 2.94 -4.06 6.40
CA LEU A 18 3.02 -3.05 5.34
C LEU A 18 2.79 -3.69 3.97
N ASP A 19 3.49 -4.78 3.68
CA ASP A 19 3.45 -5.43 2.37
C ASP A 19 2.03 -5.86 2.00
N LEU A 20 1.31 -6.48 2.95
CA LEU A 20 -0.07 -6.89 2.75
C LEU A 20 -0.99 -5.69 2.48
N ASN A 21 -0.84 -4.61 3.24
CA ASN A 21 -1.70 -3.43 3.07
C ASN A 21 -1.40 -2.68 1.75
N ALA A 22 -0.14 -2.64 1.33
CA ALA A 22 0.26 -2.11 0.03
C ALA A 22 -0.32 -2.96 -1.12
N PHE A 23 -0.28 -4.29 -0.97
CA PHE A 23 -0.88 -5.21 -1.95
C PHE A 23 -2.40 -5.02 -2.05
N ILE A 24 -3.11 -4.90 -0.93
CA ILE A 24 -4.55 -4.66 -0.92
C ILE A 24 -4.88 -3.29 -1.54
N LEU A 25 -4.10 -2.24 -1.23
CA LEU A 25 -4.28 -0.93 -1.86
C LEU A 25 -4.21 -1.03 -3.39
N LYS A 26 -3.28 -1.81 -3.93
CA LYS A 26 -3.19 -2.05 -5.36
C LYS A 26 -4.44 -2.77 -5.88
N MET A 27 -4.88 -3.85 -5.24
CA MET A 27 -6.10 -4.56 -5.65
C MET A 27 -7.34 -3.63 -5.66
N GLU A 28 -7.45 -2.72 -4.69
CA GLU A 28 -8.54 -1.75 -4.63
C GLU A 28 -8.50 -0.75 -5.79
N LEU A 29 -7.30 -0.23 -6.12
CA LEU A 29 -7.11 0.66 -7.26
C LEU A 29 -7.41 -0.02 -8.60
N ASP A 30 -6.96 -1.26 -8.77
CA ASP A 30 -7.20 -2.03 -10.00
C ASP A 30 -8.69 -2.37 -10.15
N THR A 31 -9.38 -2.69 -9.04
CA THR A 31 -10.83 -2.95 -9.06
C THR A 31 -11.61 -1.69 -9.47
N SER A 32 -11.25 -0.52 -8.91
CA SER A 32 -11.85 0.76 -9.33
C SER A 32 -11.60 1.03 -10.82
N TYR A 33 -10.37 0.82 -11.29
CA TYR A 33 -10.05 0.99 -12.71
C TYR A 33 -10.86 0.05 -13.63
N LEU A 34 -10.93 -1.25 -13.32
CA LEU A 34 -11.68 -2.21 -14.11
C LEU A 34 -13.18 -1.93 -14.11
N ALA A 35 -13.74 -1.50 -12.98
CA ALA A 35 -15.14 -1.11 -12.85
C ALA A 35 -15.47 0.12 -13.70
N ASN A 36 -14.59 1.13 -13.69
CA ASN A 36 -14.72 2.31 -14.53
C ASN A 36 -14.73 1.96 -16.03
N VAL A 37 -13.77 1.13 -16.47
CA VAL A 37 -13.72 0.67 -17.86
C VAL A 37 -14.94 -0.18 -18.24
N SER A 38 -15.54 -0.89 -17.26
CA SER A 38 -16.77 -1.67 -17.44
C SER A 38 -18.06 -0.85 -17.28
N LEU A 39 -17.95 0.48 -17.12
CA LEU A 39 -19.07 1.41 -16.87
C LEU A 39 -19.87 1.14 -15.58
N ASP A 40 -19.31 0.38 -14.64
CA ASP A 40 -19.87 0.17 -13.31
C ASP A 40 -19.40 1.26 -12.33
N LYS A 41 -20.13 2.38 -12.33
CA LYS A 41 -19.80 3.55 -11.50
C LYS A 41 -19.92 3.29 -10.00
N ILE A 42 -20.83 2.41 -9.58
CA ILE A 42 -21.05 2.14 -8.15
C ILE A 42 -19.83 1.43 -7.56
N ILE A 43 -19.32 0.41 -8.28
CA ILE A 43 -18.12 -0.31 -7.85
C ILE A 43 -16.88 0.59 -7.96
N ASP A 44 -16.74 1.36 -9.04
CA ASP A 44 -15.64 2.31 -9.18
C ASP A 44 -15.56 3.27 -7.98
N GLU A 45 -16.64 4.00 -7.70
CA GLU A 45 -16.68 4.98 -6.61
C GLU A 45 -16.40 4.35 -5.24
N ARG A 46 -16.94 3.15 -4.99
CA ARG A 46 -16.71 2.42 -3.73
C ARG A 46 -15.24 2.05 -3.54
N PHE A 47 -14.59 1.51 -4.57
CA PHE A 47 -13.19 1.08 -4.49
C PHE A 47 -12.22 2.26 -4.57
N ALA A 48 -12.56 3.34 -5.28
CA ALA A 48 -11.85 4.61 -5.25
C ALA A 48 -11.85 5.22 -3.83
N LYS A 49 -12.99 5.19 -3.14
CA LYS A 49 -13.09 5.65 -1.74
C LYS A 49 -12.27 4.76 -0.81
N THR A 50 -12.38 3.44 -0.96
CA THR A 50 -11.69 2.47 -0.08
C THR A 50 -10.17 2.57 -0.24
N SER A 51 -9.66 2.63 -1.47
CA SER A 51 -8.23 2.80 -1.75
C SER A 51 -7.68 4.12 -1.17
N LYS A 52 -8.43 5.22 -1.27
CA LYS A 52 -8.03 6.50 -0.66
C LYS A 52 -7.93 6.40 0.87
N SER A 53 -8.91 5.77 1.51
CA SER A 53 -8.89 5.53 2.96
C SER A 53 -7.69 4.68 3.37
N ARG A 54 -7.38 3.61 2.63
CA ARG A 54 -6.23 2.73 2.92
C ARG A 54 -4.90 3.44 2.70
N GLN A 55 -4.74 4.20 1.62
CA GLN A 55 -3.53 4.99 1.39
C GLN A 55 -3.29 5.98 2.55
N THR A 56 -4.36 6.62 3.04
CA THR A 56 -4.28 7.50 4.21
C THR A 56 -3.86 6.72 5.45
N ALA A 57 -4.46 5.55 5.70
CA ALA A 57 -4.11 4.70 6.84
C ALA A 57 -2.65 4.22 6.79
N ILE A 58 -2.14 3.81 5.63
CA ILE A 58 -0.73 3.43 5.45
C ILE A 58 0.20 4.61 5.81
N ASN A 59 -0.11 5.81 5.33
CA ASN A 59 0.71 6.99 5.59
C ASN A 59 0.64 7.46 7.06
N VAL A 60 -0.47 7.23 7.76
CA VAL A 60 -0.63 7.68 9.16
C VAL A 60 -0.11 6.65 10.15
N VAL A 61 -0.38 5.37 9.92
CA VAL A 61 -0.11 4.27 10.86
C VAL A 61 1.27 3.66 10.62
N LEU A 62 1.62 3.41 9.35
CA LEU A 62 2.80 2.63 9.00
C LEU A 62 4.03 3.49 8.67
N TRP A 63 3.86 4.78 8.44
CA TRP A 63 5.00 5.70 8.29
C TRP A 63 5.66 5.97 9.65
N ASN A 64 6.98 5.87 9.69
CA ASN A 64 7.80 6.26 10.82
C ASN A 64 8.65 7.48 10.40
N GLU A 65 8.37 8.65 10.98
CA GLU A 65 9.05 9.91 10.67
C GLU A 65 10.54 9.90 11.07
N GLU A 66 10.87 9.28 12.20
CA GLU A 66 12.24 9.22 12.72
C GLU A 66 13.16 8.42 11.80
N MET A 67 12.67 7.29 11.28
CA MET A 67 13.42 6.43 10.37
C MET A 67 13.21 6.80 8.90
N GLY A 68 12.28 7.70 8.57
CA GLY A 68 11.97 8.13 7.21
C GLY A 68 11.51 7.00 6.28
N GLN A 69 10.82 5.99 6.82
CA GLN A 69 10.39 4.80 6.07
C GLN A 69 9.05 4.25 6.57
N TRP A 70 8.39 3.45 5.74
CA TRP A 70 7.22 2.67 6.16
C TRP A 70 7.67 1.38 6.83
N LEU A 71 6.99 0.98 7.90
CA LEU A 71 7.29 -0.18 8.73
C LEU A 71 6.02 -0.92 9.13
N ASP A 72 6.15 -2.21 9.42
CA ASP A 72 5.09 -2.99 10.04
C ASP A 72 4.74 -2.40 11.42
N TYR A 73 3.46 -2.44 11.75
CA TYR A 73 2.94 -1.87 13.00
C TYR A 73 2.48 -2.97 13.95
N TRP A 74 2.84 -2.85 15.22
CA TRP A 74 2.38 -3.79 16.24
C TRP A 74 1.16 -3.26 17.00
N ILE A 75 0.08 -4.03 16.98
CA ILE A 75 -1.10 -3.81 17.82
C ILE A 75 -0.82 -4.48 19.17
N ASP A 76 -0.34 -3.70 20.14
CA ASP A 76 -0.31 -4.13 21.54
C ASP A 76 -1.49 -3.51 22.29
N ALA A 77 -2.29 -4.36 22.95
CA ALA A 77 -3.45 -3.95 23.73
C ALA A 77 -3.08 -3.13 24.98
N ASN A 78 -1.82 -3.20 25.43
CA ASN A 78 -1.36 -2.56 26.66
C ASN A 78 -0.38 -1.39 26.46
N SER A 79 0.00 -1.05 25.23
CA SER A 79 0.97 0.01 24.99
C SER A 79 0.36 1.19 24.24
N LEU A 80 0.44 2.39 24.81
CA LEU A 80 0.17 3.66 24.12
C LEU A 80 1.30 4.06 23.16
N ALA A 81 2.41 3.33 23.15
CA ALA A 81 3.59 3.60 22.34
C ALA A 81 3.53 2.81 21.02
N ARG A 82 3.88 3.46 19.91
CA ARG A 82 4.04 2.76 18.63
C ARG A 82 5.30 1.91 18.69
N VAL A 83 5.14 0.60 18.66
CA VAL A 83 6.28 -0.31 18.52
C VAL A 83 6.37 -0.74 17.07
N TYR A 84 7.42 -0.27 16.40
CA TYR A 84 7.78 -0.71 15.06
C TYR A 84 8.76 -1.87 15.17
N LEU A 85 8.68 -2.84 14.25
CA LEU A 85 9.67 -3.90 14.21
C LEU A 85 11.03 -3.33 13.76
N PRO A 86 12.12 -3.51 14.54
CA PRO A 86 13.45 -3.18 14.07
C PRO A 86 13.81 -4.14 12.94
N GLN A 87 13.67 -3.69 11.70
CA GLN A 87 14.32 -4.32 10.55
C GLN A 87 15.83 -4.11 10.76
N THR A 88 16.59 -5.19 10.94
CA THR A 88 18.04 -5.15 11.17
C THR A 88 18.70 -4.27 10.11
N SER A 89 19.37 -3.20 10.55
CA SER A 89 19.99 -2.17 9.71
C SER A 89 21.22 -2.65 8.90
N SER A 90 21.43 -3.96 8.76
CA SER A 90 22.51 -4.53 7.95
C SER A 90 22.13 -4.87 6.51
N LEU A 91 20.90 -4.58 6.08
CA LEU A 91 20.54 -4.59 4.66
C LEU A 91 20.01 -3.22 4.25
N CYS A 92 20.96 -2.30 4.05
CA CYS A 92 20.86 -1.30 2.99
C CYS A 92 20.57 -2.04 1.68
N GLY A 93 19.28 -2.27 1.39
CA GLY A 93 18.87 -3.08 0.25
C GLY A 93 17.48 -2.81 -0.28
N PHE A 94 16.67 -1.95 0.36
CA PHE A 94 15.32 -1.67 -0.10
C PHE A 94 14.96 -0.17 -0.07
N ASN A 95 15.82 0.66 -0.67
CA ASN A 95 15.35 1.85 -1.40
C ASN A 95 14.59 1.49 -2.69
N HIS A 96 14.11 0.24 -2.81
CA HIS A 96 13.32 -0.22 -3.94
C HIS A 96 11.83 0.06 -3.75
N LEU A 97 11.29 0.17 -2.52
CA LEU A 97 9.86 0.53 -2.33
C LEU A 97 9.59 2.02 -2.52
N THR A 98 10.54 2.89 -2.17
CA THR A 98 10.50 4.32 -2.49
C THR A 98 10.70 4.54 -4.00
N GLN A 99 11.61 3.79 -4.63
CA GLN A 99 11.77 3.81 -6.09
C GLN A 99 10.58 3.19 -6.82
N THR A 100 10.00 2.08 -6.36
CA THR A 100 8.81 1.48 -6.99
C THR A 100 7.62 2.39 -6.82
N MET A 101 7.41 3.10 -5.70
CA MET A 101 6.35 4.11 -5.60
C MET A 101 6.55 5.32 -6.54
N ILE A 102 7.79 5.75 -6.79
CA ILE A 102 8.11 6.81 -7.78
C ILE A 102 7.96 6.27 -9.21
N TRP A 103 8.42 5.05 -9.48
CA TRP A 103 8.21 4.33 -10.74
C TRP A 103 6.73 4.01 -10.96
N TRP A 104 5.97 3.79 -9.90
CA TRP A 104 4.54 3.52 -9.91
C TRP A 104 3.73 4.77 -10.15
N ARG A 105 4.12 5.92 -9.58
CA ARG A 105 3.58 7.22 -9.98
C ARG A 105 3.85 7.51 -11.46
N LYS A 106 5.02 7.12 -11.98
CA LYS A 106 5.35 7.23 -13.42
C LYS A 106 4.56 6.21 -14.27
N PHE A 107 4.40 4.98 -13.81
CA PHE A 107 3.69 3.88 -14.48
C PHE A 107 2.18 4.10 -14.48
N LEU A 108 1.58 4.53 -13.37
CA LEU A 108 0.18 4.95 -13.28
C LEU A 108 -0.10 6.18 -14.15
N LYS A 109 0.84 7.14 -14.24
CA LYS A 109 0.75 8.23 -15.22
C LYS A 109 0.79 7.71 -16.66
N ALA A 110 1.67 6.75 -16.98
CA ALA A 110 1.75 6.15 -18.31
C ALA A 110 0.48 5.37 -18.69
N LEU A 111 -0.07 4.57 -17.77
CA LEU A 111 -1.35 3.86 -17.93
C LEU A 111 -2.51 4.82 -18.18
N ARG A 112 -2.53 5.98 -17.50
CA ARG A 112 -3.55 7.01 -17.68
C ARG A 112 -3.46 7.69 -19.06
N VAL A 113 -2.25 7.86 -19.60
CA VAL A 113 -2.01 8.40 -20.94
C VAL A 113 -2.39 7.38 -22.02
N GLN A 114 -2.06 6.11 -21.82
CA GLN A 114 -2.37 5.05 -22.80
C GLN A 114 -3.87 4.77 -22.88
N ALA A 115 -4.58 4.74 -21.74
CA ALA A 115 -6.03 4.63 -21.71
C ALA A 115 -6.74 5.82 -22.40
N PHE A 116 -6.21 7.04 -22.26
CA PHE A 116 -6.75 8.23 -22.94
C PHE A 116 -6.56 8.17 -24.47
N SER A 117 -5.40 7.69 -24.94
CA SER A 117 -5.11 7.56 -26.37
C SER A 117 -5.97 6.46 -27.04
N VAL A 118 -6.26 5.35 -26.35
CA VAL A 118 -7.14 4.30 -26.87
C VAL A 118 -8.60 4.76 -26.94
N MET A 119 -9.07 5.54 -25.95
CA MET A 119 -10.44 6.08 -25.95
C MET A 119 -10.66 7.17 -27.01
N GLN A 120 -9.67 8.01 -27.29
CA GLN A 120 -9.76 8.98 -28.39
C GLN A 120 -9.73 8.32 -29.77
N GLY A 121 -9.01 7.20 -29.92
CA GLY A 121 -9.02 6.40 -31.15
C GLY A 121 -10.35 5.69 -31.44
N LEU A 122 -11.10 5.32 -30.38
CA LEU A 122 -12.42 4.68 -30.53
C LEU A 122 -13.57 5.67 -30.80
N GLN A 123 -13.40 6.96 -30.49
CA GLN A 123 -14.39 8.01 -30.75
C GLN A 123 -14.31 8.63 -32.16
N LEU A 124 -13.29 8.26 -32.94
CA LEU A 124 -13.04 8.74 -34.31
C LEU A 124 -13.32 7.67 -35.39
N LEU A 125 -13.99 6.58 -35.02
CA LEU A 125 -14.60 5.56 -35.89
C LEU A 125 -16.12 5.63 -35.74
#